data_AF-A0A1H3WAA6-F1
#
_entry.id   AF-A0A1H3WAA6-F1
#
_cell.length_a   1.000
_cell.length_b   1.000
_cell.length_c   1.000
_cell.angle_alpha   90.00
_cell.angle_beta   90.00
_cell.angle_gamma   90.00
#
_symmetry.space_group_name_H-M   'P 1'
#
loop_
_entity.id
_entity.type
_entity.pdbx_description
1 polymer ?
#
loop_
_entity_poly.entity_id
_entity_poly.type
_entity_poly.pdbx_seq_one_letter_code
_entity_poly.pdbx_strand_id
1 'polypeptide(L)'
;MRKFFYLISLFIFSILFSCSKGEPVQDPQFGDVSLVNSSSENIFIIQGDHTKLVNRGDNFALSIPSGKSRFKFYLKDTLTLDTVLPVKPYTGNIYTLFKPSANTDLRIIDDSLNGLNKEVIPDSGFLKISLANFSKSLPDKINIDIATTTYIPFSYRAIQVAENISVSSSFSPFKTIIIGVNQSTSLKVVNVFTLTVKDPINNSVLATIPLTIPSNISSATAGKLIGSVFLIYINENGTASILMSK
;
A
#
# COMPACT_ATOMS: atom_id res chain seq x y z
N MET A 1 18.95 77.04 3.17
CA MET A 1 19.26 75.86 2.32
C MET A 1 20.03 74.75 3.03
N ARG A 2 21.01 75.02 3.92
CA ARG A 2 21.76 73.97 4.65
C ARG A 2 20.91 72.99 5.47
N LYS A 3 19.84 73.45 6.13
CA LYS A 3 18.94 72.59 6.94
C LYS A 3 18.17 71.54 6.13
N PHE A 4 17.92 71.79 4.83
CA PHE A 4 17.21 70.87 3.95
C PHE A 4 18.10 69.69 3.51
N PHE A 5 19.41 69.91 3.41
CA PHE A 5 20.40 68.88 3.07
C PHE A 5 20.55 67.83 4.18
N TYR A 6 20.46 68.23 5.45
CA TYR A 6 20.54 67.29 6.57
C TYR A 6 19.32 66.37 6.65
N LEU A 7 18.12 66.88 6.32
CA LEU A 7 16.89 66.08 6.27
C LEU A 7 16.94 65.03 5.15
N ILE A 8 17.44 65.41 3.98
CA ILE A 8 17.61 64.48 2.85
C ILE A 8 18.68 63.43 3.18
N SER A 9 19.80 63.85 3.80
CA SER A 9 20.86 62.93 4.23
C SER A 9 20.38 61.92 5.28
N LEU A 10 19.52 62.33 6.22
CA LEU A 10 18.97 61.45 7.25
C LEU A 10 18.01 60.42 6.64
N PHE A 11 17.20 60.84 5.66
CA PHE A 11 16.22 59.99 4.99
C PHE A 11 16.88 58.93 4.10
N ILE A 12 17.98 59.26 3.43
CA ILE A 12 18.77 58.31 2.64
C ILE A 12 19.44 57.27 3.56
N PHE A 13 19.89 57.68 4.75
CA PHE A 13 20.50 56.76 5.72
C PHE A 13 19.50 55.73 6.27
N SER A 14 18.24 56.10 6.47
CA SER A 14 17.21 55.16 6.94
C SER A 14 16.83 54.07 5.93
N ILE A 15 17.00 54.32 4.63
CA ILE A 15 16.68 53.33 3.58
C ILE A 15 17.79 52.28 3.48
N LEU A 16 19.05 52.66 3.72
CA LEU A 16 20.20 51.75 3.63
C LEU A 16 20.33 50.77 4.83
N PHE A 17 19.68 51.07 5.96
CA PHE A 17 19.65 50.19 7.14
C PHE A 17 18.40 49.31 7.23
N SER A 18 17.45 49.43 6.30
CA SER A 18 16.29 48.53 6.23
C SER A 18 16.61 47.25 5.45
N CYS A 19 17.74 46.62 5.79
CA CYS A 19 18.00 45.24 5.40
C CYS A 19 17.27 44.37 6.44
N SER A 20 15.99 44.04 6.18
CA SER A 20 15.28 43.11 7.06
C SER A 20 16.11 41.83 7.10
N LYS A 21 16.56 41.40 8.29
CA LYS A 21 17.09 40.05 8.47
C LYS A 21 16.06 39.11 7.87
N GLY A 22 16.37 38.53 6.71
CA GLY A 22 15.54 37.49 6.12
C GLY A 22 15.29 36.45 7.20
N GLU A 23 14.05 35.98 7.31
CA GLU A 23 13.73 34.92 8.25
C GLU A 23 14.78 33.81 8.08
N PRO A 24 15.29 33.26 9.20
CA PRO A 24 16.22 32.14 9.11
C PRO A 24 15.56 31.08 8.23
N VAL A 25 16.20 30.78 7.10
CA VAL A 25 15.75 29.71 6.20
C VAL A 25 15.76 28.46 7.06
N GLN A 26 14.58 28.00 7.48
CA GLN A 26 14.47 26.73 8.18
C GLN A 26 15.06 25.67 7.27
N ASP A 27 16.00 24.88 7.80
CA ASP A 27 16.55 23.76 7.06
C ASP A 27 15.38 22.91 6.54
N PRO A 28 15.35 22.59 5.23
CA PRO A 28 14.26 21.84 4.67
C PRO A 28 14.15 20.51 5.41
N GLN A 29 13.00 20.25 6.00
CA GLN A 29 12.75 18.97 6.64
C GLN A 29 12.59 17.92 5.55
N PHE A 30 13.24 16.77 5.69
CA PHE A 30 13.18 15.68 4.72
C PHE A 30 12.25 14.57 5.21
N GLY A 31 11.65 13.87 4.26
CA GLY A 31 10.95 12.61 4.50
C GLY A 31 11.43 11.56 3.52
N ASP A 32 11.46 10.32 3.99
CA ASP A 32 11.78 9.18 3.13
C ASP A 32 10.49 8.75 2.41
N VAL A 33 10.58 8.52 1.11
CA VAL A 33 9.49 8.04 0.27
C VAL A 33 9.88 6.70 -0.29
N SER A 34 9.02 5.69 -0.09
CA SER A 34 9.12 4.37 -0.68
C SER A 34 7.91 4.12 -1.57
N LEU A 35 8.14 3.86 -2.85
CA LEU A 35 7.13 3.43 -3.81
C LEU A 35 7.36 1.95 -4.10
N VAL A 36 6.40 1.11 -3.71
CA VAL A 36 6.43 -0.34 -3.90
C VAL A 36 5.57 -0.70 -5.10
N ASN A 37 6.13 -1.38 -6.10
CA ASN A 37 5.38 -1.80 -7.27
C ASN A 37 4.67 -3.14 -7.03
N SER A 38 3.35 -3.11 -6.89
CA SER A 38 2.50 -4.31 -6.83
C SER A 38 1.82 -4.62 -8.17
N SER A 39 2.22 -3.94 -9.23
CA SER A 39 1.72 -4.17 -10.59
C SER A 39 2.61 -5.17 -11.32
N SER A 40 2.05 -5.92 -12.28
CA SER A 40 2.83 -6.86 -13.11
C SER A 40 3.74 -6.18 -14.14
N GLU A 41 3.61 -4.87 -14.30
CA GLU A 41 4.33 -4.09 -15.29
C GLU A 41 5.43 -3.24 -14.64
N ASN A 42 6.52 -3.05 -15.37
CA ASN A 42 7.61 -2.17 -14.95
C ASN A 42 7.18 -0.71 -15.09
N ILE A 43 7.01 -0.04 -13.95
CA ILE A 43 6.66 1.38 -13.91
C ILE A 43 7.94 2.20 -13.73
N PHE A 44 8.15 3.11 -14.66
CA PHE A 44 9.22 4.09 -14.61
C PHE A 44 8.73 5.35 -13.88
N ILE A 45 9.55 5.91 -12.99
CA ILE A 45 9.14 6.99 -12.09
C ILE A 45 10.12 8.15 -12.21
N ILE A 46 9.59 9.36 -12.34
CA ILE A 46 10.34 10.63 -12.28
C ILE A 46 9.76 11.48 -11.15
N GLN A 47 10.64 12.04 -10.31
CA GLN A 47 10.29 13.03 -9.30
C GLN A 47 10.60 14.45 -9.81
N GLY A 48 9.64 15.38 -9.66
CA GLY A 48 9.78 16.80 -10.05
C GLY A 48 9.56 17.12 -11.54
N ASP A 49 9.81 18.39 -11.90
CA ASP A 49 9.62 18.91 -13.27
C ASP A 49 10.84 18.71 -14.19
N HIS A 50 11.98 18.31 -13.62
CA HIS A 50 13.22 18.02 -14.33
C HIS A 50 13.74 16.62 -13.95
N THR A 51 14.40 15.95 -14.90
CA THR A 51 14.97 14.60 -14.76
C THR A 51 15.96 14.52 -13.60
N LYS A 52 15.50 14.12 -12.42
CA LYS A 52 16.37 13.60 -11.37
C LYS A 52 15.72 12.39 -10.71
N LEU A 53 16.47 11.30 -10.75
CA LEU A 53 16.17 9.96 -10.25
C LEU A 53 15.32 9.11 -11.20
N VAL A 54 16.03 8.39 -12.06
CA VAL A 54 15.51 7.28 -12.88
C VAL A 54 15.74 6.01 -12.06
N ASN A 55 14.70 5.38 -11.55
CA ASN A 55 14.82 4.02 -11.05
C ASN A 55 14.10 3.05 -11.98
N ARG A 56 14.79 1.96 -12.32
CA ARG A 56 14.29 0.83 -13.09
C ARG A 56 14.34 -0.37 -12.15
N GLY A 57 13.32 -0.53 -11.31
CA GLY A 57 13.23 -1.64 -10.36
C GLY A 57 11.88 -1.68 -9.67
N ASP A 58 11.60 -2.79 -8.99
CA ASP A 58 10.29 -3.06 -8.36
C ASP A 58 10.01 -2.15 -7.17
N ASN A 59 11.05 -1.59 -6.54
CA ASN A 59 10.92 -0.70 -5.40
C ASN A 59 11.78 0.54 -5.60
N PHE A 60 11.21 1.71 -5.31
CA PHE A 60 11.88 3.01 -5.39
C PHE A 60 11.88 3.66 -4.01
N ALA A 61 13.06 4.04 -3.53
CA ALA A 61 13.22 4.69 -2.24
C ALA A 61 14.13 5.92 -2.38
N LEU A 62 13.73 7.03 -1.77
CA LEU A 62 14.50 8.27 -1.77
C LEU A 62 14.12 9.18 -0.60
N SER A 63 15.04 10.05 -0.22
CA SER A 63 14.77 11.12 0.75
C SER A 63 14.59 12.45 0.00
N ILE A 64 13.44 13.11 0.17
CA ILE A 64 13.12 14.40 -0.47
C ILE A 64 12.58 15.41 0.54
N PRO A 65 12.60 16.71 0.20
CA PRO A 65 11.96 17.74 1.01
C PRO A 65 10.50 17.38 1.29
N SER A 66 10.11 17.53 2.55
CA SER A 66 8.75 17.35 3.04
C SER A 66 7.80 18.38 2.44
N GLY A 67 6.50 18.08 2.50
CA GLY A 67 5.45 18.88 1.88
C GLY A 67 4.79 18.14 0.73
N LYS A 68 4.76 18.74 -0.45
CA LYS A 68 4.10 18.20 -1.64
C LYS A 68 5.13 18.00 -2.75
N SER A 69 5.32 16.76 -3.18
CA SER A 69 6.24 16.42 -4.27
C SER A 69 5.47 15.84 -5.46
N ARG A 70 5.78 16.33 -6.66
CA ARG A 70 5.20 15.84 -7.91
C ARG A 70 5.96 14.60 -8.39
N PHE A 71 5.20 13.60 -8.85
CA PHE A 71 5.71 12.36 -9.40
C PHE A 71 5.00 12.06 -10.72
N LYS A 72 5.78 11.65 -11.71
CA LYS A 72 5.31 11.19 -13.02
C LYS A 72 5.66 9.72 -13.18
N PHE A 73 4.67 8.94 -13.57
CA PHE A 73 4.74 7.50 -13.73
C PHE A 73 4.55 7.16 -15.19
N TYR A 74 5.41 6.31 -15.70
CA TYR A 74 5.43 5.91 -17.10
C TYR A 74 5.40 4.39 -17.18
N LEU A 75 4.61 3.87 -18.12
CA LEU A 75 4.73 2.49 -18.57
C LEU A 75 5.44 2.51 -19.92
N LYS A 76 6.63 1.90 -19.97
CA LYS A 76 7.55 2.07 -21.08
C LYS A 76 7.83 3.57 -21.27
N ASP A 77 7.39 4.16 -22.38
CA ASP A 77 7.57 5.58 -22.69
C ASP A 77 6.26 6.40 -22.64
N THR A 78 5.16 5.80 -22.18
CA THR A 78 3.85 6.47 -22.08
C THR A 78 3.62 6.94 -20.65
N LEU A 79 3.32 8.24 -20.47
CA LEU A 79 2.91 8.80 -19.18
C LEU A 79 1.55 8.22 -18.79
N THR A 80 1.48 7.55 -17.64
CA THR A 80 0.28 6.90 -17.13
C THR A 80 -0.36 7.63 -15.97
N LEU A 81 0.44 8.30 -15.15
CA LEU A 81 -0.05 9.08 -14.02
C LEU A 81 0.91 10.24 -13.74
N ASP A 82 0.35 11.42 -13.52
CA ASP A 82 1.06 12.61 -13.05
C ASP A 82 0.32 13.11 -11.81
N THR A 83 0.96 13.03 -10.65
CA THR A 83 0.29 13.30 -9.38
C THR A 83 1.25 13.90 -8.35
N VAL A 84 0.69 14.47 -7.30
CA VAL A 84 1.41 15.07 -6.19
C VAL A 84 1.17 14.24 -4.94
N LEU A 85 2.24 13.71 -4.36
CA LEU A 85 2.19 12.93 -3.13
C LEU A 85 2.64 13.78 -1.94
N PRO A 86 1.95 13.68 -0.79
CA PRO A 86 2.41 14.30 0.44
C PRO A 86 3.66 13.59 0.97
N VAL A 87 4.58 14.34 1.56
CA VAL A 87 5.79 13.81 2.19
C VAL A 87 5.84 14.35 3.61
N LYS A 88 5.59 13.49 4.59
CA LYS A 88 5.68 13.85 6.00
C LYS A 88 7.16 13.87 6.42
N PRO A 89 7.58 14.87 7.21
CA PRO A 89 8.96 14.99 7.65
C PRO A 89 9.32 13.90 8.66
N TYR A 90 10.56 13.41 8.61
CA TYR A 90 11.13 12.42 9.55
C TYR A 90 10.39 11.08 9.63
N THR A 91 9.56 10.76 8.63
CA THR A 91 8.81 9.50 8.55
C THR A 91 9.06 8.80 7.23
N GLY A 92 8.97 7.46 7.23
CA GLY A 92 8.89 6.66 6.01
C GLY A 92 7.48 6.74 5.42
N ASN A 93 7.34 7.42 4.29
CA ASN A 93 6.10 7.52 3.52
C ASN A 93 6.08 6.37 2.51
N ILE A 94 5.28 5.34 2.77
CA ILE A 94 5.16 4.18 1.90
C ILE A 94 3.91 4.34 1.03
N TYR A 95 4.09 4.21 -0.27
CA TYR A 95 3.01 4.14 -1.23
C TYR A 95 3.14 2.89 -2.10
N THR A 96 2.01 2.30 -2.45
CA THR A 96 1.93 1.13 -3.31
C THR A 96 1.38 1.54 -4.68
N LEU A 97 2.10 1.19 -5.74
CA LEU A 97 1.69 1.34 -7.12
C LEU A 97 0.85 0.12 -7.53
N PHE A 98 -0.40 0.37 -7.89
CA PHE A 98 -1.37 -0.68 -8.12
C PHE A 98 -2.10 -0.52 -9.45
N LYS A 99 -1.89 -1.50 -10.32
CA LYS A 99 -2.58 -1.67 -11.60
C LYS A 99 -2.97 -3.15 -11.72
N PRO A 100 -4.21 -3.54 -11.35
CA PRO A 100 -4.63 -4.94 -11.30
C PRO A 100 -4.83 -5.59 -12.69
N SER A 101 -4.88 -4.78 -13.75
CA SER A 101 -5.01 -5.24 -15.14
C SER A 101 -4.41 -4.27 -16.15
N ALA A 102 -4.12 -4.75 -17.36
CA ALA A 102 -3.64 -3.92 -18.47
C ALA A 102 -4.58 -2.74 -18.79
N ASN A 103 -5.90 -2.91 -18.61
CA ASN A 103 -6.90 -1.89 -18.95
C ASN A 103 -7.36 -1.03 -17.75
N THR A 104 -6.83 -1.25 -16.55
CA THR A 104 -7.13 -0.39 -15.38
C THR A 104 -6.09 0.69 -15.24
N ASP A 105 -6.50 1.90 -14.89
CA ASP A 105 -5.56 2.97 -14.61
C ASP A 105 -4.64 2.63 -13.43
N LEU A 106 -3.40 3.12 -13.51
CA LEU A 106 -2.46 3.02 -12.40
C LEU A 106 -2.96 3.86 -11.23
N ARG A 107 -3.00 3.26 -10.05
CA ARG A 107 -3.37 3.93 -8.80
C ARG A 107 -2.19 3.95 -7.84
N ILE A 108 -2.13 5.00 -7.03
CA ILE A 108 -1.21 5.08 -5.90
C ILE A 108 -2.04 4.97 -4.64
N ILE A 109 -1.60 4.09 -3.76
CA ILE A 109 -2.33 3.67 -2.58
C ILE A 109 -1.41 3.85 -1.38
N ASP A 110 -1.93 4.34 -0.27
CA ASP A 110 -1.20 4.43 1.00
C ASP A 110 -1.78 3.46 2.04
N ASP A 111 -1.20 3.47 3.24
CA ASP A 111 -1.64 2.64 4.34
C ASP A 111 -3.07 2.93 4.84
N SER A 112 -3.72 3.98 4.35
CA SER A 112 -5.11 4.30 4.71
C SER A 112 -6.13 3.47 3.93
N LEU A 113 -5.70 2.75 2.88
CA LEU A 113 -6.57 1.89 2.10
C LEU A 113 -7.34 0.92 2.98
N ASN A 114 -8.66 0.94 2.84
CA ASN A 114 -9.60 0.14 3.64
C ASN A 114 -9.41 0.27 5.16
N GLY A 115 -8.77 1.35 5.64
CA GLY A 115 -8.44 1.52 7.06
C GLY A 115 -7.33 0.62 7.58
N LEU A 116 -6.45 0.09 6.71
CA LEU A 116 -5.34 -0.79 7.11
C LEU A 116 -4.47 -0.18 8.23
N ASN A 117 -4.19 1.13 8.19
CA ASN A 117 -3.45 1.82 9.22
C ASN A 117 -4.14 1.83 10.60
N LYS A 118 -5.48 1.78 10.64
CA LYS A 118 -6.29 1.72 11.87
C LYS A 118 -6.49 0.31 12.40
N GLU A 119 -6.20 -0.72 11.61
CA GLU A 119 -6.37 -2.11 12.06
C GLU A 119 -5.37 -2.48 13.15
N VAL A 120 -5.88 -3.16 14.18
CA VAL A 120 -5.07 -3.76 15.23
C VAL A 120 -4.54 -5.10 14.73
N ILE A 121 -3.22 -5.27 14.80
CA ILE A 121 -2.53 -6.53 14.51
C ILE A 121 -3.08 -7.58 15.48
N PRO A 122 -3.58 -8.73 15.00
CA PRO A 122 -4.16 -9.74 15.88
C PRO A 122 -3.07 -10.47 16.69
N ASP A 123 -3.48 -11.28 17.66
CA ASP A 123 -2.55 -12.12 18.43
C ASP A 123 -1.80 -13.13 17.53
N SER A 124 -0.66 -13.62 18.00
CA SER A 124 0.11 -14.65 17.29
C SER A 124 -0.75 -15.88 16.99
N GLY A 125 -0.65 -16.40 15.77
CA GLY A 125 -1.48 -17.52 15.30
C GLY A 125 -2.84 -17.09 14.72
N PHE A 126 -3.10 -15.79 14.59
CA PHE A 126 -4.24 -15.26 13.87
C PHE A 126 -3.76 -14.34 12.73
N LEU A 127 -4.54 -14.24 11.66
CA LEU A 127 -4.38 -13.20 10.65
C LEU A 127 -5.71 -12.54 10.36
N LYS A 128 -5.66 -11.29 9.91
CA LYS A 128 -6.82 -10.59 9.34
C LYS A 128 -6.63 -10.47 7.85
N ILE A 129 -7.66 -10.80 7.08
CA ILE A 129 -7.67 -10.59 5.63
C ILE A 129 -8.85 -9.76 5.20
N SER A 130 -8.62 -8.94 4.19
CA SER A 130 -9.65 -8.25 3.43
C SER A 130 -9.38 -8.48 1.95
N LEU A 131 -10.44 -8.73 1.18
CA LEU A 131 -10.38 -9.21 -0.20
C LEU A 131 -11.05 -8.21 -1.14
N ALA A 132 -10.51 -8.05 -2.34
CA ALA A 132 -11.13 -7.31 -3.42
C ALA A 132 -11.16 -8.14 -4.72
N ASN A 133 -12.22 -7.98 -5.50
CA ASN A 133 -12.41 -8.67 -6.78
C ASN A 133 -12.12 -7.71 -7.93
N PHE A 134 -11.02 -7.96 -8.66
CA PHE A 134 -10.71 -7.30 -9.93
C PHE A 134 -10.72 -8.28 -11.10
N SER A 135 -11.25 -9.49 -10.90
CA SER A 135 -11.31 -10.50 -11.94
C SER A 135 -12.37 -10.16 -12.97
N LYS A 136 -12.02 -10.33 -14.25
CA LYS A 136 -12.98 -10.26 -15.36
C LYS A 136 -13.49 -11.65 -15.77
N SER A 137 -12.81 -12.71 -15.32
CA SER A 137 -13.22 -14.10 -15.55
C SER A 137 -14.26 -14.59 -14.55
N LEU A 138 -14.48 -13.84 -13.46
CA LEU A 138 -15.50 -14.11 -12.46
C LEU A 138 -16.71 -13.19 -12.67
N PRO A 139 -17.92 -13.62 -12.24
CA PRO A 139 -19.09 -12.75 -12.20
C PRO A 139 -18.83 -11.49 -11.38
N ASP A 140 -19.65 -10.46 -11.61
CA ASP A 140 -19.57 -9.20 -10.87
C ASP A 140 -19.56 -9.45 -9.37
N LYS A 141 -20.58 -10.15 -8.85
CA LYS A 141 -20.68 -10.46 -7.43
C LYS A 141 -20.20 -11.87 -7.13
N ILE A 142 -19.30 -11.99 -6.16
CA ILE A 142 -18.80 -13.27 -5.67
C ILE A 142 -18.80 -13.33 -4.13
N ASN A 143 -18.95 -14.55 -3.62
CA ASN A 143 -18.61 -14.90 -2.25
C ASN A 143 -17.23 -15.58 -2.24
N ILE A 144 -16.44 -15.34 -1.20
CA ILE A 144 -15.14 -15.99 -1.04
C ILE A 144 -15.09 -16.64 0.33
N ASP A 145 -14.87 -17.95 0.31
CA ASP A 145 -14.50 -18.71 1.49
C ASP A 145 -12.99 -19.01 1.47
N ILE A 146 -12.39 -19.13 2.65
CA ILE A 146 -11.02 -19.61 2.80
C ILE A 146 -11.01 -20.95 3.53
N ALA A 147 -10.18 -21.86 3.03
CA ALA A 147 -9.92 -23.15 3.64
C ALA A 147 -8.42 -23.34 3.89
N THR A 148 -8.11 -24.09 4.95
CA THR A 148 -6.76 -24.53 5.31
C THR A 148 -6.82 -25.95 5.86
N THR A 149 -5.74 -26.69 5.74
CA THR A 149 -5.64 -28.10 6.19
C THR A 149 -5.48 -28.25 7.70
N THR A 150 -5.54 -27.17 8.49
CA THR A 150 -5.09 -27.18 9.90
C THR A 150 -6.10 -26.74 10.94
N TYR A 151 -7.37 -26.61 10.56
CA TYR A 151 -8.45 -26.45 11.53
C TYR A 151 -8.70 -27.79 12.24
N ILE A 152 -8.65 -27.80 13.58
CA ILE A 152 -8.94 -28.99 14.42
C ILE A 152 -10.15 -28.69 15.34
N PRO A 153 -11.18 -29.57 15.43
CA PRO A 153 -11.33 -30.78 14.62
C PRO A 153 -11.37 -30.40 13.14
N PHE A 154 -11.03 -31.32 12.23
CA PHE A 154 -11.11 -31.13 10.78
C PHE A 154 -12.51 -30.68 10.38
N SER A 155 -12.81 -29.42 10.64
CA SER A 155 -14.07 -28.81 10.32
C SER A 155 -13.80 -28.36 8.90
N TYR A 156 -14.32 -29.14 7.95
CA TYR A 156 -14.39 -28.82 6.53
C TYR A 156 -15.20 -27.53 6.26
N ARG A 157 -15.48 -26.71 7.28
CA ARG A 157 -16.20 -25.47 7.17
C ARG A 157 -15.21 -24.42 6.71
N ALA A 158 -15.25 -24.18 5.41
CA ALA A 158 -14.62 -23.01 4.82
C ALA A 158 -15.12 -21.76 5.56
N ILE A 159 -14.21 -20.87 5.92
CA ILE A 159 -14.55 -19.63 6.62
C ILE A 159 -14.92 -18.62 5.55
N GLN A 160 -16.16 -18.16 5.53
CA GLN A 160 -16.54 -17.07 4.64
C GLN A 160 -15.79 -15.80 5.07
N VAL A 161 -14.92 -15.34 4.19
CA VAL A 161 -14.04 -14.18 4.42
C VAL A 161 -14.51 -12.97 3.66
N ALA A 162 -15.35 -13.17 2.64
CA ALA A 162 -16.07 -12.09 2.01
C ALA A 162 -17.39 -12.53 1.38
N GLU A 163 -18.33 -11.59 1.35
CA GLU A 163 -19.68 -11.80 0.86
C GLU A 163 -20.05 -10.67 -0.11
N ASN A 164 -20.68 -11.03 -1.23
CA ASN A 164 -21.19 -10.10 -2.24
C ASN A 164 -20.14 -9.07 -2.71
N ILE A 165 -18.87 -9.48 -2.84
CA ILE A 165 -17.85 -8.59 -3.41
C ILE A 165 -18.16 -8.40 -4.89
N SER A 166 -18.51 -7.17 -5.28
CA SER A 166 -18.61 -6.75 -6.68
C SER A 166 -17.25 -6.58 -7.35
N VAL A 167 -17.17 -6.75 -8.67
CA VAL A 167 -15.99 -6.38 -9.47
C VAL A 167 -15.86 -4.87 -9.37
N SER A 168 -15.02 -4.43 -8.45
CA SER A 168 -14.93 -3.04 -8.05
C SER A 168 -13.63 -2.81 -7.28
N SER A 169 -13.26 -1.55 -7.10
CA SER A 169 -12.08 -1.21 -6.32
C SER A 169 -12.28 -1.25 -4.80
N SER A 170 -13.37 -1.84 -4.33
CA SER A 170 -13.71 -1.90 -2.91
C SER A 170 -13.23 -3.21 -2.29
N PHE A 171 -12.65 -3.09 -1.11
CA PHE A 171 -12.21 -4.20 -0.29
C PHE A 171 -13.33 -4.64 0.66
N SER A 172 -13.39 -5.93 0.96
CA SER A 172 -14.29 -6.47 1.96
C SER A 172 -13.93 -5.95 3.36
N PRO A 173 -14.84 -6.01 4.34
CA PRO A 173 -14.46 -5.89 5.74
C PRO A 173 -13.37 -6.90 6.11
N PHE A 174 -12.53 -6.54 7.09
CA PHE A 174 -11.51 -7.45 7.60
C PHE A 174 -12.15 -8.63 8.32
N LYS A 175 -11.64 -9.83 8.01
CA LYS A 175 -12.02 -11.07 8.68
C LYS A 175 -10.80 -11.69 9.35
N THR A 176 -10.93 -11.98 10.63
CA THR A 176 -9.92 -12.73 11.37
C THR A 176 -10.05 -14.22 11.09
N ILE A 177 -8.95 -14.88 10.78
CA ILE A 177 -8.85 -16.33 10.64
C ILE A 177 -7.73 -16.88 11.53
N ILE A 178 -7.89 -18.12 11.96
CA ILE A 178 -6.94 -18.82 12.81
C ILE A 178 -5.94 -19.56 11.92
N ILE A 179 -4.67 -19.45 12.26
CA ILE A 179 -3.56 -20.11 11.60
C ILE A 179 -3.16 -21.30 12.44
N GLY A 180 -3.39 -22.49 11.92
CA GLY A 180 -2.91 -23.70 12.55
C GLY A 180 -1.41 -23.90 12.38
N VAL A 181 -0.88 -24.83 13.15
CA VAL A 181 0.43 -25.45 12.91
C VAL A 181 0.19 -26.82 12.30
N ASN A 182 1.00 -27.21 11.31
CA ASN A 182 0.92 -28.55 10.76
C ASN A 182 1.51 -29.55 11.77
N GLN A 183 0.62 -30.31 12.42
CA GLN A 183 1.00 -31.31 13.42
C GLN A 183 1.70 -32.53 12.80
N SER A 184 1.50 -32.81 11.51
CA SER A 184 2.05 -33.97 10.82
C SER A 184 3.48 -33.79 10.31
N THR A 185 3.97 -32.54 10.17
CA THR A 185 5.23 -32.27 9.44
C THR A 185 6.17 -31.30 10.16
N SER A 186 6.19 -31.32 11.49
CA SER A 186 7.16 -30.60 12.36
C SER A 186 6.73 -29.21 12.88
N LEU A 187 5.46 -29.03 13.30
CA LEU A 187 4.96 -27.78 13.89
C LEU A 187 5.16 -26.54 13.00
N LYS A 188 5.22 -26.73 11.68
CA LYS A 188 5.38 -25.63 10.72
C LYS A 188 4.10 -24.81 10.65
N VAL A 189 4.23 -23.49 10.68
CA VAL A 189 3.14 -22.54 10.46
C VAL A 189 2.50 -22.79 9.11
N VAL A 190 1.17 -22.79 9.08
CA VAL A 190 0.45 -22.99 7.83
C VAL A 190 0.31 -21.67 7.13
N ASN A 191 0.94 -21.60 5.97
CA ASN A 191 1.03 -20.39 5.19
C ASN A 191 0.43 -20.54 3.79
N VAL A 192 -0.06 -21.73 3.45
CA VAL A 192 -0.78 -22.02 2.21
C VAL A 192 -2.26 -22.22 2.53
N PHE A 193 -3.08 -21.48 1.80
CA PHE A 193 -4.52 -21.43 1.91
C PHE A 193 -5.16 -21.67 0.55
N THR A 194 -6.42 -22.03 0.56
CA THR A 194 -7.23 -22.16 -0.65
C THR A 194 -8.43 -21.22 -0.53
N LEU A 195 -8.56 -20.29 -1.47
CA LEU A 195 -9.74 -19.47 -1.62
C LEU A 195 -10.73 -20.19 -2.53
N THR A 196 -11.95 -20.40 -2.05
CA THR A 196 -13.06 -20.95 -2.84
C THR A 196 -14.00 -19.82 -3.19
N VAL A 197 -14.05 -19.48 -4.48
CA VAL A 197 -14.94 -18.45 -5.02
C VAL A 197 -16.28 -19.09 -5.36
N LYS A 198 -17.37 -18.48 -4.90
CA LYS A 198 -18.74 -18.97 -5.08
C LYS A 198 -19.66 -17.92 -5.68
N ASP A 199 -20.62 -18.39 -6.46
CA ASP A 199 -21.75 -17.58 -6.92
C ASP A 199 -22.65 -17.25 -5.72
N PRO A 200 -22.98 -15.98 -5.47
CA PRO A 200 -23.78 -15.57 -4.32
C PRO A 200 -25.25 -16.03 -4.38
N ILE A 201 -25.78 -16.34 -5.57
CA ILE A 201 -27.18 -16.71 -5.77
C ILE A 201 -27.41 -18.19 -5.44
N ASN A 202 -26.55 -19.06 -5.96
CA ASN A 202 -26.73 -20.52 -5.88
C ASN A 202 -25.64 -21.24 -5.08
N ASN A 203 -24.64 -20.52 -4.56
CA ASN A 203 -23.48 -21.04 -3.82
C ASN A 203 -22.63 -22.07 -4.58
N SER A 204 -22.75 -22.14 -5.91
CA SER A 204 -21.91 -23.00 -6.74
C SER A 204 -20.47 -22.51 -6.73
N VAL A 205 -19.51 -23.44 -6.80
CA VAL A 205 -18.08 -23.11 -6.85
C VAL A 205 -17.73 -22.65 -8.26
N LEU A 206 -17.24 -21.42 -8.37
CA LEU A 206 -16.81 -20.79 -9.62
C LEU A 206 -15.32 -20.99 -9.86
N ALA A 207 -14.51 -20.91 -8.81
CA ALA A 207 -13.06 -21.07 -8.89
C ALA A 207 -12.46 -21.49 -7.54
N THR A 208 -11.29 -22.11 -7.62
CA THR A 208 -10.46 -22.46 -6.47
C THR A 208 -9.07 -21.88 -6.69
N ILE A 209 -8.67 -20.94 -5.84
CA ILE A 209 -7.47 -20.12 -6.04
C ILE A 209 -6.49 -20.39 -4.88
N PRO A 210 -5.26 -20.87 -5.15
CA PRO A 210 -4.26 -21.01 -4.10
C PRO A 210 -3.80 -19.62 -3.63
N LEU A 211 -3.57 -19.50 -2.33
CA LEU A 211 -3.03 -18.28 -1.70
C LEU A 211 -1.90 -18.67 -0.76
N THR A 212 -0.72 -18.10 -0.97
CA THR A 212 0.41 -18.26 -0.05
C THR A 212 0.65 -16.94 0.66
N ILE A 213 0.61 -16.98 1.99
CA ILE A 213 0.90 -15.84 2.86
C ILE A 213 2.36 -15.93 3.32
N PRO A 214 3.13 -14.82 3.37
CA PRO A 214 4.47 -14.82 3.92
C PRO A 214 4.48 -15.31 5.38
N SER A 215 5.33 -16.28 5.68
CA SER A 215 5.51 -16.76 7.04
C SER A 215 6.50 -15.84 7.77
N ASN A 216 6.03 -14.72 8.30
CA ASN A 216 6.83 -13.93 9.24
C ASN A 216 6.81 -14.63 10.59
N ILE A 217 7.84 -15.45 10.82
CA ILE A 217 8.01 -16.24 12.02
C ILE A 217 8.82 -15.44 13.03
N SER A 218 8.30 -15.24 14.24
CA SER A 218 9.06 -14.60 15.32
C SER A 218 10.14 -15.54 15.83
N SER A 219 11.38 -15.06 15.86
CA SER A 219 12.52 -15.75 16.49
C SER A 219 12.37 -15.83 18.01
N ALA A 220 11.62 -14.92 18.64
CA ALA A 220 11.42 -14.86 20.09
C ALA A 220 10.36 -15.85 20.60
N THR A 221 9.45 -16.30 19.74
CA THR A 221 8.36 -17.22 20.11
C THR A 221 8.39 -18.46 19.23
N ALA A 222 9.39 -19.32 19.44
CA ALA A 222 9.43 -20.74 19.02
C ALA A 222 8.63 -21.10 17.75
N GLY A 223 8.88 -20.42 16.62
CA GLY A 223 8.26 -20.80 15.35
C GLY A 223 6.81 -20.34 15.15
N LYS A 224 6.25 -19.42 15.94
CA LYS A 224 4.88 -18.88 15.76
C LYS A 224 4.83 -17.78 14.70
N LEU A 225 3.76 -17.77 13.89
CA LEU A 225 3.47 -16.63 13.03
C LEU A 225 3.20 -15.39 13.90
N ILE A 226 3.86 -14.29 13.57
CA ILE A 226 3.47 -12.97 14.08
C ILE A 226 2.06 -12.68 13.54
N GLY A 227 1.18 -12.11 14.36
CA GLY A 227 -0.11 -11.66 13.86
C GLY A 227 0.08 -10.69 12.70
N SER A 228 -0.77 -10.76 11.69
CA SER A 228 -0.64 -9.91 10.50
C SER A 228 -1.99 -9.55 9.90
N VAL A 229 -2.03 -8.42 9.22
CA VAL A 229 -3.20 -7.93 8.49
C VAL A 229 -2.85 -7.83 7.01
N PHE A 230 -3.65 -8.42 6.14
CA PHE A 230 -3.40 -8.46 4.69
C PHE A 230 -4.57 -7.86 3.90
N LEU A 231 -4.22 -7.02 2.92
CA LEU A 231 -5.09 -6.67 1.81
C LEU A 231 -4.74 -7.58 0.63
N ILE A 232 -5.72 -8.35 0.17
CA ILE A 232 -5.56 -9.34 -0.89
C ILE A 232 -6.53 -8.98 -2.02
N TYR A 233 -6.11 -9.18 -3.25
CA TYR A 233 -6.97 -8.99 -4.40
C TYR A 233 -6.89 -10.18 -5.35
N ILE A 234 -8.01 -10.48 -6.01
CA ILE A 234 -8.06 -11.39 -7.15
C ILE A 234 -7.87 -10.54 -8.41
N ASN A 235 -6.81 -10.81 -9.18
CA ASN A 235 -6.50 -10.05 -10.39
C ASN A 235 -7.38 -10.46 -11.58
N GLU A 236 -7.15 -9.82 -12.74
CA GLU A 236 -7.94 -10.08 -13.95
C GLU A 236 -7.91 -11.54 -14.42
N ASN A 237 -6.84 -12.27 -14.11
CA ASN A 237 -6.63 -13.67 -14.48
C ASN A 237 -7.21 -14.66 -13.46
N GLY A 238 -7.82 -14.18 -12.38
CA GLY A 238 -8.37 -15.03 -11.32
C GLY A 238 -7.31 -15.57 -10.36
N THR A 239 -6.11 -14.96 -10.29
CA THR A 239 -5.09 -15.31 -9.28
C THR A 239 -5.13 -14.36 -8.10
N ALA A 240 -4.90 -14.86 -6.89
CA ALA A 240 -4.89 -14.06 -5.68
C ALA A 240 -3.47 -13.55 -5.36
N SER A 241 -3.36 -12.26 -5.06
CA SER A 241 -2.10 -11.59 -4.72
C SER A 241 -2.28 -10.70 -3.50
N ILE A 242 -1.22 -10.57 -2.71
CA ILE A 242 -1.17 -9.64 -1.57
C ILE A 242 -0.83 -8.25 -2.13
N LEU A 243 -1.68 -7.27 -1.83
CA LEU A 243 -1.44 -5.87 -2.17
C LEU A 243 -0.60 -5.18 -1.10
N MET A 244 -0.99 -5.33 0.16
CA MET A 244 -0.35 -4.70 1.32
C MET A 244 -0.46 -5.59 2.55
N SER A 245 0.48 -5.41 3.49
CA SER A 245 0.49 -6.09 4.78
C SER A 245 0.91 -5.17 5.92
N LYS A 246 0.39 -5.44 7.11
CA LYS A 246 0.77 -4.82 8.39
C LYS A 246 1.08 -5.89 9.42
#